data_AF-A0A4Y7QLA1-F1
#
_entry.id   AF-A0A4Y7QLA1-F1
#
_cell.length_a   1.000
_cell.length_b   1.000
_cell.length_c   1.000
_cell.angle_alpha   90.00
_cell.angle_beta   90.00
_cell.angle_gamma   90.00
#
_symmetry.space_group_name_H-M   'P 1'
#
loop_
_entity.id
_entity.type
_entity.pdbx_description
1 polymer ?
#
loop_
_entity_poly.entity_id
_entity_poly.type
_entity_poly.pdbx_seq_one_letter_code
_entity_poly.pdbx_strand_id
1 'polypeptide(L)'
;MTSLAQVLYRMSSLCQLSLEFYDCSVNNNDQMPAPETPKPHSFYIESLKVTISDSITKDFVRSLYGILEYLTASLVDFTLLGCQDPYSFLINDLFPHGSTTRLQWQIGHYCSVPKILDELLKNCEILTSVQFEMSSFTLDTNGWPNPSHFPSLSHIRFHNCDALVESHVETMARNLLTPEVDNDFRSLEIVSCRQISEEFLEDLRDEVGERLTWHL
;
A
#
# COMPACT_ATOMS: atom_id res chain seq x y z
N MET A 1 -3.23 8.00 -22.63
CA MET A 1 -3.60 8.45 -21.26
C MET A 1 -4.81 9.39 -21.27
N THR A 2 -4.86 10.38 -22.17
CA THR A 2 -5.97 11.35 -22.26
C THR A 2 -7.36 10.71 -22.45
N SER A 3 -7.45 9.66 -23.27
CA SER A 3 -8.70 8.91 -23.48
C SER A 3 -9.21 8.25 -22.19
N LEU A 4 -8.31 7.63 -21.41
CA LEU A 4 -8.64 7.03 -20.11
C LEU A 4 -9.18 8.09 -19.15
N ALA A 5 -8.50 9.24 -19.04
CA ALA A 5 -8.95 10.36 -18.22
C ALA A 5 -10.36 10.83 -18.59
N GLN A 6 -10.62 11.04 -19.88
CA GLN A 6 -11.93 11.47 -20.37
C GLN A 6 -13.06 10.49 -20.05
N VAL A 7 -12.79 9.18 -20.15
CA VAL A 7 -13.77 8.16 -19.80
C VAL A 7 -14.04 8.19 -18.31
N LEU A 8 -12.98 8.15 -17.48
CA LEU A 8 -13.11 8.11 -16.03
C LEU A 8 -13.83 9.35 -15.48
N TYR A 9 -13.48 10.55 -15.93
CA TYR A 9 -14.09 11.80 -15.44
C TYR A 9 -15.58 11.94 -15.80
N ARG A 10 -16.08 11.12 -16.74
CA ARG A 10 -17.51 11.12 -17.14
C ARG A 10 -18.32 10.01 -16.46
N MET A 11 -17.69 9.12 -15.71
CA MET A 11 -18.38 8.02 -15.03
C MET A 11 -18.94 8.48 -13.68
N SER A 12 -20.17 9.00 -13.69
CA SER A 12 -20.85 9.51 -12.48
C SER A 12 -21.36 8.42 -11.52
N SER A 13 -21.33 7.16 -11.93
CA SER A 13 -21.80 6.01 -11.12
C SER A 13 -20.71 4.95 -10.96
N LEU A 14 -19.44 5.36 -11.07
CA LEU A 14 -18.32 4.46 -10.81
C LEU A 14 -18.32 4.06 -9.33
N CYS A 15 -18.30 2.76 -9.07
CA CYS A 15 -18.26 2.20 -7.71
C CYS A 15 -17.00 1.38 -7.51
N GLN A 16 -16.59 0.66 -8.55
CA GLN A 16 -15.42 -0.21 -8.56
C GLN A 16 -14.66 0.03 -9.85
N LEU A 17 -13.34 0.20 -9.74
CA LEU A 17 -12.45 0.40 -10.89
C LEU A 17 -11.32 -0.62 -10.82
N SER A 18 -11.11 -1.36 -11.90
CA SER A 18 -9.97 -2.26 -12.05
C SER A 18 -9.20 -1.89 -13.32
N LEU A 19 -7.92 -1.60 -13.15
CA LEU A 19 -7.02 -1.22 -14.23
C LEU A 19 -5.84 -2.18 -14.26
N GLU A 20 -5.56 -2.75 -15.43
CA GLU A 20 -4.44 -3.65 -15.65
C GLU A 20 -3.60 -3.11 -16.80
N PHE A 21 -2.30 -2.97 -16.54
CA PHE A 21 -1.34 -2.41 -17.49
C PHE A 21 -0.18 -3.38 -17.69
N TYR A 22 0.18 -3.58 -18.95
CA TYR A 22 1.24 -4.48 -19.38
C TYR A 22 2.13 -3.73 -20.38
N ASP A 23 3.43 -3.68 -20.12
CA ASP A 23 4.45 -3.08 -21.00
C ASP A 23 4.07 -1.70 -21.58
N CYS A 24 3.57 -0.82 -20.71
CA CYS A 24 3.08 0.50 -21.10
C CYS A 24 4.19 1.57 -21.01
N SER A 25 4.34 2.33 -22.10
CA SER A 25 5.19 3.52 -22.17
C SER A 25 4.39 4.77 -22.57
N VAL A 26 4.85 5.93 -22.14
CA VAL A 26 4.21 7.20 -22.50
C VAL A 26 4.68 7.62 -23.89
N ASN A 27 3.76 7.58 -24.87
CA ASN A 27 3.98 8.21 -26.16
C ASN A 27 3.58 9.68 -26.08
N ASN A 28 4.55 10.59 -26.20
CA ASN A 28 4.34 12.05 -26.15
C ASN A 28 3.59 12.63 -27.39
N ASN A 29 3.01 11.79 -28.23
CA ASN A 29 2.48 12.20 -29.53
C ASN A 29 0.97 12.51 -29.53
N ASP A 30 0.29 12.36 -28.39
CA ASP A 30 -1.15 12.62 -28.31
C ASP A 30 -1.46 14.12 -28.16
N GLN A 31 -1.72 14.79 -29.27
CA GLN A 31 -2.19 16.19 -29.34
C GLN A 31 -3.67 16.37 -28.96
N MET A 32 -4.24 15.50 -28.10
CA MET A 32 -5.61 15.71 -27.64
C MET A 32 -5.66 16.86 -26.61
N PRO A 33 -6.67 17.74 -26.66
CA PRO A 33 -6.86 18.75 -25.63
C PRO A 33 -7.03 18.07 -24.27
N ALA A 34 -6.31 18.58 -23.27
CA ALA A 34 -6.39 18.08 -21.91
C ALA A 34 -7.84 18.22 -21.40
N PRO A 35 -8.45 17.15 -20.85
CA PRO A 35 -9.75 17.27 -20.22
C PRO A 35 -9.67 18.21 -19.01
N GLU A 36 -10.80 18.84 -18.67
CA GLU A 36 -10.92 19.52 -17.38
C GLU A 36 -10.71 18.50 -16.26
N THR A 37 -9.65 18.69 -15.48
CA THR A 37 -9.29 17.81 -14.38
C THR A 37 -10.27 18.04 -13.22
N PRO A 38 -10.97 17.00 -12.73
CA PRO A 38 -11.82 17.14 -11.56
C PRO A 38 -10.97 17.51 -10.34
N LYS A 39 -11.62 18.07 -9.31
CA LYS A 39 -10.94 18.37 -8.05
C LYS A 39 -10.36 17.07 -7.45
N PRO A 40 -9.12 17.08 -6.93
CA PRO A 40 -8.57 15.96 -6.19
C PRO A 40 -9.53 15.44 -5.12
N HIS A 41 -9.64 14.12 -5.02
CA HIS A 41 -10.33 13.41 -3.94
C HIS A 41 -11.81 13.79 -3.82
N SER A 42 -12.43 14.17 -4.95
CA SER A 42 -13.80 14.68 -5.00
C SER A 42 -14.83 13.61 -5.30
N PHE A 43 -14.40 12.42 -5.73
CA PHE A 43 -15.28 11.34 -6.14
C PHE A 43 -14.96 10.05 -5.38
N TYR A 44 -15.90 9.62 -4.55
CA TYR A 44 -15.75 8.41 -3.74
C TYR A 44 -16.09 7.15 -4.52
N ILE A 45 -15.29 6.09 -4.34
CA ILE A 45 -15.52 4.74 -4.85
C ILE A 45 -15.30 3.70 -3.74
N GLU A 46 -15.88 2.52 -3.89
CA GLU A 46 -15.68 1.42 -2.94
C GLU A 46 -14.29 0.79 -3.11
N SER A 47 -13.88 0.51 -4.36
CA SER A 47 -12.64 -0.20 -4.62
C SER A 47 -11.92 0.29 -5.87
N LEU A 48 -10.62 0.52 -5.73
CA LEU A 48 -9.69 0.74 -6.82
C LEU A 48 -8.68 -0.41 -6.85
N LYS A 49 -8.62 -1.14 -7.95
CA LYS A 49 -7.60 -2.15 -8.22
C LYS A 49 -6.70 -1.68 -9.35
N VAL A 50 -5.38 -1.68 -9.12
CA VAL A 50 -4.38 -1.35 -10.13
C VAL A 50 -3.35 -2.47 -10.18
N THR A 51 -3.20 -3.09 -11.34
CA THR A 51 -2.19 -4.11 -11.61
C THR A 51 -1.24 -3.60 -12.68
N ILE A 52 0.05 -3.59 -12.36
CA ILE A 52 1.12 -3.14 -13.24
C ILE A 52 2.10 -4.29 -13.42
N SER A 53 2.34 -4.64 -14.68
CA SER A 53 3.22 -5.73 -15.08
C SER A 53 4.31 -5.25 -16.04
N ASP A 54 5.50 -5.84 -15.89
CA ASP A 54 6.66 -5.67 -16.79
C ASP A 54 7.24 -4.24 -16.82
N SER A 55 7.86 -3.86 -17.95
CA SER A 55 8.62 -2.64 -18.16
C SER A 55 7.76 -1.37 -18.25
N ILE A 56 7.05 -1.03 -17.18
CA ILE A 56 6.34 0.25 -17.08
C ILE A 56 7.28 1.40 -16.67
N THR A 57 7.22 2.49 -17.42
CA THR A 57 8.00 3.71 -17.13
C THR A 57 7.42 4.49 -15.94
N LYS A 58 8.29 5.17 -15.17
CA LYS A 58 7.85 6.03 -14.05
C LYS A 58 6.89 7.14 -14.50
N ASP A 59 7.10 7.69 -15.70
CA ASP A 59 6.25 8.74 -16.26
C ASP A 59 4.83 8.23 -16.58
N PHE A 60 4.70 6.97 -16.99
CA PHE A 60 3.39 6.35 -17.19
C PHE A 60 2.62 6.29 -15.87
N VAL A 61 3.28 5.86 -14.80
CA VAL A 61 2.63 5.72 -13.49
C VAL A 61 2.32 7.08 -12.88
N ARG A 62 3.20 8.07 -13.02
CA ARG A 62 2.87 9.45 -12.66
C ARG A 62 1.63 9.95 -13.38
N SER A 63 1.54 9.69 -14.68
CA SER A 63 0.38 10.10 -15.49
C SER A 63 -0.90 9.37 -15.06
N LEU A 64 -0.81 8.08 -14.74
CA LEU A 64 -1.92 7.29 -14.24
C LEU A 64 -2.42 7.82 -12.90
N TYR A 65 -1.52 8.07 -11.97
CA TYR A 65 -1.83 8.59 -10.65
C TYR A 65 -2.47 9.97 -10.70
N GLY A 66 -1.97 10.88 -11.55
CA GLY A 66 -2.63 12.16 -11.77
C GLY A 66 -4.05 12.04 -12.35
N ILE A 67 -4.34 10.99 -13.12
CA ILE A 67 -5.71 10.69 -13.57
C ILE A 67 -6.57 10.14 -12.43
N LEU A 68 -5.99 9.36 -11.52
CA LEU A 68 -6.72 8.74 -10.42
C LEU A 68 -6.87 9.67 -9.21
N GLU A 69 -6.15 10.79 -9.15
CA GLU A 69 -6.11 11.72 -8.02
C GLU A 69 -7.49 12.27 -7.64
N TYR A 70 -8.45 12.37 -8.55
CA TYR A 70 -9.80 12.81 -8.22
C TYR A 70 -10.61 11.78 -7.42
N LEU A 71 -10.15 10.53 -7.35
CA LEU A 71 -10.80 9.43 -6.66
C LEU A 71 -10.35 9.34 -5.20
N THR A 72 -11.28 8.93 -4.34
CA THR A 72 -11.01 8.45 -3.00
C THR A 72 -11.66 7.08 -2.84
N ALA A 73 -10.88 6.06 -2.49
CA ALA A 73 -11.36 4.70 -2.39
C ALA A 73 -11.45 4.20 -0.94
N SER A 74 -12.43 3.34 -0.61
CA SER A 74 -12.37 2.59 0.65
C SER A 74 -11.21 1.59 0.65
N LEU A 75 -11.03 0.91 -0.48
CA LEU A 75 -9.98 -0.08 -0.71
C LEU A 75 -9.17 0.26 -1.95
N VAL A 76 -7.86 0.37 -1.79
CA VAL A 76 -6.87 0.43 -2.88
C VAL A 76 -6.12 -0.89 -2.90
N ASP A 77 -6.31 -1.71 -3.93
CA ASP A 77 -5.56 -2.93 -4.17
C ASP A 77 -4.53 -2.69 -5.28
N PHE A 78 -3.25 -2.69 -4.92
CA PHE A 78 -2.16 -2.37 -5.81
C PHE A 78 -1.24 -3.58 -5.99
N THR A 79 -1.11 -4.05 -7.22
CA THR A 79 -0.31 -5.22 -7.57
C THR A 79 0.81 -4.83 -8.53
N LEU A 80 2.06 -5.15 -8.17
CA LEU A 80 3.24 -5.01 -9.03
C LEU A 80 3.82 -6.38 -9.38
N LEU A 81 3.89 -6.68 -10.68
CA LEU A 81 4.38 -7.94 -11.23
C LEU A 81 5.64 -7.71 -12.07
N GLY A 82 6.75 -8.38 -11.74
CA GLY A 82 7.98 -8.33 -12.54
C GLY A 82 8.71 -6.97 -12.52
N CYS A 83 8.36 -6.10 -11.58
CA CYS A 83 8.94 -4.77 -11.45
C CYS A 83 10.30 -4.80 -10.72
N GLN A 84 11.32 -4.15 -11.29
CA GLN A 84 12.65 -4.10 -10.66
C GLN A 84 12.74 -3.16 -9.44
N ASP A 85 11.96 -2.08 -9.41
CA ASP A 85 12.04 -1.08 -8.35
C ASP A 85 10.63 -0.62 -7.93
N PRO A 86 9.91 -1.43 -7.12
CA PRO A 86 8.58 -1.11 -6.63
C PRO A 86 8.53 0.19 -5.81
N TYR A 87 9.64 0.57 -5.17
CA TYR A 87 9.72 1.81 -4.40
C TYR A 87 9.44 3.02 -5.30
N SER A 88 9.99 3.03 -6.52
CA SER A 88 9.76 4.13 -7.46
C SER A 88 8.30 4.33 -7.91
N PHE A 89 7.43 3.34 -7.69
CA PHE A 89 6.00 3.41 -8.00
C PHE A 89 5.16 3.90 -6.83
N LEU A 90 5.74 4.03 -5.63
CA LEU A 90 5.04 4.39 -4.39
C LEU A 90 5.40 5.80 -3.88
N ILE A 91 6.63 6.28 -4.12
CA ILE A 91 7.13 7.60 -3.67
C ILE A 91 6.54 8.77 -4.47
N ASN A 92 5.54 8.53 -5.31
CA ASN A 92 4.96 9.62 -6.06
C ASN A 92 3.89 10.27 -5.18
N ASP A 93 3.92 11.60 -5.04
CA ASP A 93 2.98 12.41 -4.26
C ASP A 93 1.50 12.23 -4.67
N LEU A 94 1.24 11.38 -5.67
CA LEU A 94 -0.04 11.12 -6.30
C LEU A 94 -0.52 9.67 -6.09
N PHE A 95 0.08 8.90 -5.18
CA PHE A 95 -0.40 7.54 -4.90
C PHE A 95 -1.91 7.55 -4.63
N PRO A 96 -2.70 6.59 -5.17
CA PRO A 96 -4.14 6.63 -5.03
C PRO A 96 -4.63 6.70 -3.58
N HIS A 97 -5.53 7.63 -3.31
CA HIS A 97 -6.00 7.95 -1.96
C HIS A 97 -7.03 6.93 -1.50
N GLY A 98 -6.82 6.32 -0.33
CA GLY A 98 -7.79 5.40 0.23
C GLY A 98 -7.57 5.00 1.69
N SER A 99 -8.65 4.58 2.35
CA SER A 99 -8.62 4.24 3.78
C SER A 99 -7.94 2.91 4.09
N THR A 100 -8.02 1.96 3.17
CA THR A 100 -7.36 0.65 3.25
C THR A 100 -6.52 0.45 2.00
N THR A 101 -5.26 0.10 2.17
CA THR A 101 -4.37 -0.20 1.05
C THR A 101 -3.85 -1.63 1.15
N ARG A 102 -4.12 -2.44 0.14
CA ARG A 102 -3.51 -3.76 -0.05
C ARG A 102 -2.42 -3.64 -1.10
N LEU A 103 -1.25 -4.16 -0.77
CA LEU A 103 -0.08 -4.10 -1.64
C LEU A 103 0.42 -5.52 -1.89
N GLN A 104 0.50 -5.89 -3.15
CA GLN A 104 0.96 -7.19 -3.59
C GLN A 104 2.16 -7.05 -4.52
N TRP A 105 3.27 -7.74 -4.20
CA TRP A 105 4.46 -7.75 -5.04
C TRP A 105 4.93 -9.16 -5.31
N GLN A 106 5.16 -9.43 -6.60
CA GLN A 106 5.74 -10.68 -7.05
C GLN A 106 7.09 -10.39 -7.72
N ILE A 107 8.16 -10.86 -7.08
CA ILE A 107 9.54 -11.04 -7.61
C ILE A 107 10.46 -9.81 -7.57
N GLY A 108 11.72 -10.06 -7.19
CA GLY A 108 12.89 -9.36 -7.75
C GLY A 108 13.76 -8.61 -6.75
N HIS A 109 13.16 -7.82 -5.85
CA HIS A 109 13.92 -6.92 -4.99
C HIS A 109 13.33 -6.79 -3.59
N TYR A 110 14.22 -6.54 -2.63
CA TYR A 110 13.87 -6.29 -1.25
C TYR A 110 13.31 -4.87 -1.10
N CYS A 111 12.06 -4.76 -0.68
CA CYS A 111 11.49 -3.48 -0.26
C CYS A 111 11.64 -3.29 1.23
N SER A 112 11.95 -2.06 1.65
CA SER A 112 11.87 -1.71 3.07
C SER A 112 10.42 -1.41 3.43
N VAL A 113 9.76 -2.31 4.18
CA VAL A 113 8.38 -2.10 4.67
C VAL A 113 8.25 -0.76 5.40
N PRO A 114 9.17 -0.37 6.30
CA PRO A 114 9.09 0.91 6.98
C PRO A 114 9.11 2.11 6.04
N LYS A 115 9.95 2.08 4.99
CA LYS A 115 10.00 3.15 3.99
C LYS A 115 8.72 3.22 3.16
N ILE A 116 8.17 2.07 2.76
CA ILE A 116 6.88 2.04 2.05
C ILE A 116 5.79 2.65 2.93
N LEU A 117 5.75 2.26 4.19
CA LEU A 117 4.75 2.73 5.12
C LEU A 117 4.87 4.25 5.35
N ASP A 118 6.09 4.75 5.57
CA ASP A 118 6.38 6.18 5.70
C ASP A 118 5.91 6.98 4.46
N GLU A 119 6.17 6.48 3.25
CA GLU A 119 5.72 7.14 2.01
C GLU A 119 4.20 7.09 1.83
N LEU A 120 3.54 5.97 2.15
CA LEU A 120 2.08 5.88 2.07
C LEU A 120 1.39 6.83 3.04
N LEU A 121 1.92 6.94 4.25
CA LEU A 121 1.31 7.77 5.28
C LEU A 121 1.55 9.26 5.06
N LYS A 122 2.68 9.65 4.43
CA LYS A 122 2.89 11.03 3.95
C LYS A 122 1.89 11.42 2.86
N ASN A 123 1.52 10.48 2.00
CA ASN A 123 0.70 10.76 0.82
C ASN A 123 -0.80 10.47 1.02
N CYS A 124 -1.19 9.81 2.11
CA CYS A 124 -2.57 9.40 2.35
C CYS A 124 -3.00 9.61 3.81
N GLU A 125 -3.53 10.80 4.12
CA GLU A 125 -3.98 11.18 5.47
C GLU A 125 -5.11 10.30 6.04
N ILE A 126 -5.93 9.71 5.15
CA ILE A 126 -7.06 8.85 5.55
C ILE A 126 -6.67 7.39 5.70
N LEU A 127 -5.41 7.03 5.48
CA LEU A 127 -4.96 5.65 5.53
C LEU A 127 -5.08 5.11 6.96
N THR A 128 -5.96 4.13 7.13
CA THR A 128 -6.26 3.49 8.42
C THR A 128 -5.73 2.07 8.51
N SER A 129 -5.63 1.38 7.38
CA SER A 129 -5.21 -0.01 7.31
C SER A 129 -4.30 -0.28 6.12
N VAL A 130 -3.21 -1.01 6.34
CA VAL A 130 -2.32 -1.50 5.27
C VAL A 130 -2.20 -3.01 5.35
N GLN A 131 -2.38 -3.68 4.22
CA GLN A 131 -2.11 -5.11 4.06
C GLN A 131 -0.94 -5.31 3.11
N PHE A 132 0.07 -6.06 3.55
CA PHE A 132 1.20 -6.47 2.75
C PHE A 132 1.06 -7.94 2.34
N GLU A 133 1.24 -8.22 1.06
CA GLU A 133 1.33 -9.55 0.46
C GLU A 133 2.58 -9.61 -0.42
N MET A 134 3.72 -9.90 0.20
CA MET A 134 5.04 -9.78 -0.42
C MET A 134 5.79 -11.12 -0.45
N SER A 135 6.43 -11.43 -1.59
CA SER A 135 7.36 -12.56 -1.67
C SER A 135 8.73 -12.28 -1.05
N SER A 136 9.15 -11.02 -0.97
CA SER A 136 10.47 -10.61 -0.46
C SER A 136 10.46 -9.17 0.03
N PHE A 137 11.04 -8.91 1.21
CA PHE A 137 11.22 -7.56 1.74
C PHE A 137 12.38 -7.55 2.75
N THR A 138 12.88 -6.35 3.04
CA THR A 138 13.81 -6.11 4.13
C THR A 138 13.10 -5.36 5.25
N LEU A 139 13.44 -5.72 6.48
CA LEU A 139 13.12 -4.91 7.63
C LEU A 139 14.40 -4.28 8.14
N ASP A 140 14.56 -3.01 7.82
CA ASP A 140 15.55 -2.19 8.52
C ASP A 140 14.98 -1.92 9.91
N THR A 141 15.62 -2.49 10.94
CA THR A 141 15.17 -2.40 12.32
C THR A 141 15.16 -0.96 12.83
N ASN A 142 15.90 -0.05 12.19
CA ASN A 142 16.02 1.35 12.59
C ASN A 142 15.06 2.30 11.85
N GLY A 143 14.20 1.78 10.96
CA GLY A 143 13.45 2.60 10.01
C GLY A 143 11.96 2.79 10.32
N TRP A 144 11.43 2.19 11.39
CA TRP A 144 9.99 2.20 11.65
C TRP A 144 9.46 3.63 11.87
N PRO A 145 8.41 4.03 11.14
CA PRO A 145 7.77 5.32 11.36
C PRO A 145 7.26 5.39 12.80
N ASN A 146 7.50 6.51 13.48
CA ASN A 146 6.92 6.76 14.79
C ASN A 146 5.39 6.77 14.65
N PRO A 147 4.64 5.89 15.33
CA PRO A 147 3.18 5.84 15.24
C PRO A 147 2.52 7.20 15.54
N SER A 148 3.13 8.00 16.42
CA SER A 148 2.67 9.34 16.79
C SER A 148 2.61 10.32 15.60
N HIS A 149 3.35 10.06 14.53
CA HIS A 149 3.32 10.90 13.32
C HIS A 149 2.11 10.59 12.42
N PHE A 150 1.43 9.46 12.67
CA PHE A 150 0.43 8.92 11.75
C PHE A 150 -0.80 8.43 12.51
N PRO A 151 -1.59 9.36 13.09
CA PRO A 151 -2.69 9.02 14.00
C PRO A 151 -3.81 8.21 13.34
N SER A 152 -3.98 8.32 12.02
CA SER A 152 -5.00 7.58 11.28
C SER A 152 -4.70 6.08 11.18
N LEU A 153 -3.42 5.69 11.14
CA LEU A 153 -3.03 4.31 10.93
C LEU A 153 -3.29 3.49 12.18
N SER A 154 -4.16 2.50 12.05
CA SER A 154 -4.61 1.68 13.16
C SER A 154 -4.39 0.18 12.96
N HIS A 155 -4.22 -0.28 11.73
CA HIS A 155 -4.14 -1.71 11.43
C HIS A 155 -3.04 -2.00 10.41
N ILE A 156 -2.13 -2.93 10.72
CA ILE A 156 -1.17 -3.48 9.75
C ILE A 156 -1.39 -4.99 9.68
N ARG A 157 -1.50 -5.52 8.46
CA ARG A 157 -1.64 -6.94 8.19
C ARG A 157 -0.55 -7.45 7.27
N PHE A 158 0.03 -8.59 7.60
CA PHE A 158 0.90 -9.36 6.72
C PHE A 158 0.19 -10.65 6.33
N HIS A 159 0.05 -10.90 5.02
CA HIS A 159 -0.67 -12.04 4.49
C HIS A 159 0.20 -12.80 3.50
N ASN A 160 0.41 -14.11 3.72
CA ASN A 160 1.26 -14.96 2.87
C ASN A 160 2.67 -14.38 2.64
N CYS A 161 3.26 -13.75 3.67
CA CYS A 161 4.58 -13.16 3.61
C CYS A 161 5.66 -14.19 3.98
N ASP A 162 6.09 -15.01 3.01
CA ASP A 162 7.07 -16.08 3.25
C ASP A 162 8.46 -15.59 3.69
N ALA A 163 8.81 -14.32 3.42
CA ALA A 163 10.05 -13.70 3.87
C ALA A 163 9.96 -13.09 5.29
N LEU A 164 8.79 -13.12 5.92
CA LEU A 164 8.58 -12.62 7.27
C LEU A 164 9.05 -13.67 8.29
N VAL A 165 10.09 -13.36 9.06
CA VAL A 165 10.62 -14.25 10.12
C VAL A 165 10.27 -13.72 11.52
N GLU A 166 10.47 -14.52 12.56
CA GLU A 166 10.03 -14.18 13.93
C GLU A 166 10.67 -12.88 14.46
N SER A 167 11.98 -12.69 14.26
CA SER A 167 12.68 -11.46 14.70
C SER A 167 12.13 -10.18 14.05
N HIS A 168 11.59 -10.30 12.83
CA HIS A 168 10.90 -9.21 12.15
C HIS A 168 9.59 -8.85 12.86
N VAL A 169 8.77 -9.86 13.16
CA VAL A 169 7.48 -9.69 13.86
C VAL A 169 7.71 -9.14 15.27
N GLU A 170 8.70 -9.64 15.99
CA GLU A 170 9.07 -9.15 17.31
C GLU A 170 9.39 -7.64 17.27
N THR A 171 10.26 -7.24 16.36
CA THR A 171 10.65 -5.82 16.19
C THR A 171 9.43 -4.94 15.89
N MET A 172 8.53 -5.41 15.01
CA MET A 172 7.30 -4.68 14.68
C MET A 172 6.37 -4.56 15.87
N ALA A 173 6.11 -5.66 16.57
CA ALA A 173 5.21 -5.69 17.70
C ALA A 173 5.73 -4.77 18.82
N ARG A 174 7.03 -4.82 19.13
CA ARG A 174 7.63 -3.90 20.11
C ARG A 174 7.56 -2.43 19.67
N ASN A 175 7.72 -2.12 18.39
CA ASN A 175 7.64 -0.72 17.93
C ASN A 175 6.21 -0.19 17.86
N LEU A 176 5.23 -1.02 17.51
CA LEU A 176 3.85 -0.61 17.24
C LEU A 176 2.92 -0.79 18.43
N LEU A 177 3.13 -1.83 19.23
CA LEU A 177 2.22 -2.31 20.28
C LEU A 177 2.71 -2.04 21.70
N THR A 178 3.86 -1.39 21.90
CA THR A 178 4.33 -1.10 23.27
C THR A 178 3.39 -0.10 23.96
N PRO A 179 2.88 -0.39 25.18
CA PRO A 179 1.90 0.45 25.88
C PRO A 179 2.38 1.87 26.22
N GLU A 180 3.69 2.10 26.21
CA GLU A 180 4.30 3.38 26.57
C GLU A 180 4.03 4.48 25.52
N VAL A 181 3.62 4.08 24.32
CA VAL A 181 3.24 5.02 23.26
C VAL A 181 1.71 5.11 23.28
N ASP A 182 1.20 6.27 23.73
CA ASP A 182 -0.22 6.62 23.59
C ASP A 182 -0.53 6.80 22.10
N ASN A 183 -0.77 5.69 21.41
CA ASN A 183 -1.09 5.65 20.00
C ASN A 183 -2.46 5.02 19.77
N ASP A 184 -3.14 5.49 18.72
CA ASP A 184 -4.40 4.92 18.24
C ASP A 184 -4.19 3.60 17.47
N PHE A 185 -2.98 3.02 17.53
CA PHE A 185 -2.66 1.79 16.81
C PHE A 185 -3.32 0.59 17.48
N ARG A 186 -4.19 -0.09 16.71
CA ARG A 186 -5.10 -1.11 17.24
C ARG A 186 -4.59 -2.51 17.07
N SER A 187 -4.04 -2.86 15.89
CA SER A 187 -3.69 -4.26 15.64
C SER A 187 -2.55 -4.47 14.65
N LEU A 188 -1.71 -5.45 14.97
CA LEU A 188 -0.77 -6.08 14.05
C LEU A 188 -1.26 -7.52 13.80
N GLU A 189 -1.52 -7.85 12.54
CA GLU A 189 -2.09 -9.15 12.16
C GLU A 189 -1.15 -9.95 11.26
N ILE A 190 -0.89 -11.21 11.62
CA ILE A 190 -0.03 -12.14 10.87
C ILE A 190 -0.88 -13.30 10.33
N VAL A 191 -0.99 -13.44 9.00
CA VAL A 191 -1.86 -14.43 8.38
C VAL A 191 -1.10 -15.29 7.38
N SER A 192 -1.08 -16.61 7.62
CA SER A 192 -0.49 -17.62 6.74
C SER A 192 0.98 -17.36 6.36
N CYS A 193 1.77 -16.82 7.28
CA CYS A 193 3.21 -16.57 7.10
C CYS A 193 4.03 -17.78 7.56
N ARG A 194 4.62 -18.54 6.63
CA ARG A 194 5.17 -19.89 6.88
C ARG A 194 6.39 -19.95 7.80
N GLN A 195 7.13 -18.85 7.97
CA GLN A 195 8.35 -18.80 8.79
C GLN A 195 8.08 -18.30 10.22
N ILE A 196 6.81 -18.20 10.60
CA ILE A 196 6.39 -17.76 11.94
C ILE A 196 5.71 -18.95 12.63
N SER A 197 6.22 -19.34 13.79
CA SER A 197 5.59 -20.37 14.60
C SER A 197 4.47 -19.80 15.48
N GLU A 198 3.49 -20.64 15.82
CA GLU A 198 2.42 -20.27 16.75
C GLU A 198 2.96 -20.04 18.17
N GLU A 199 3.88 -20.90 18.63
CA GLU A 199 4.54 -20.79 19.95
C GLU A 199 5.21 -19.43 20.14
N PHE A 200 5.96 -18.96 19.14
CA PHE A 200 6.55 -17.62 19.17
C PHE A 200 5.51 -16.50 19.28
N LEU A 201 4.37 -16.61 18.58
CA LEU A 201 3.32 -15.58 18.62
C LEU A 201 2.55 -15.57 19.94
N GLU A 202 2.36 -16.74 20.57
CA GLU A 202 1.81 -16.86 21.91
C GLU A 202 2.71 -16.17 22.94
N ASP A 203 4.01 -16.50 22.94
CA ASP A 203 5.00 -15.87 23.82
C ASP A 203 5.06 -14.34 23.62
N LEU A 204 5.07 -13.89 22.37
CA LEU A 204 5.11 -12.46 22.06
C LEU A 204 3.81 -11.75 22.48
N ARG A 205 2.65 -12.40 22.37
CA ARG A 205 1.37 -11.84 22.81
C ARG A 205 1.31 -11.64 24.32
N ASP A 206 1.95 -12.49 25.11
CA ASP A 206 2.05 -12.28 26.56
C ASP A 206 2.78 -10.96 26.89
N GLU A 207 3.69 -10.52 26.01
CA GLU A 207 4.42 -9.26 26.16
C GLU A 207 3.66 -8.03 25.61
N VAL A 208 3.06 -8.16 24.42
CA VAL A 208 2.47 -7.01 23.68
C VAL A 208 0.94 -6.91 23.77
N GLY A 209 0.31 -7.93 24.35
CA GLY A 209 -1.13 -8.03 24.56
C GLY A 209 -1.95 -8.42 23.32
N GLU A 210 -3.26 -8.36 23.48
CA GLU A 210 -4.31 -8.78 22.53
C GLU A 210 -4.31 -8.06 21.17
N ARG A 211 -3.46 -7.03 21.01
CA ARG A 211 -3.32 -6.28 19.76
C ARG A 211 -2.51 -7.04 18.70
N LEU A 212 -1.77 -8.07 19.09
CA LEU A 212 -1.17 -9.03 18.17
C LEU A 212 -2.16 -10.17 17.92
N THR A 213 -2.57 -10.34 16.65
CA THR A 213 -3.50 -11.40 16.24
C THR A 213 -2.92 -12.21 15.09
N TRP A 214 -3.23 -13.50 14.99
CA TRP A 214 -2.70 -14.35 13.92
C TRP A 214 -3.63 -15.48 13.51
N HIS A 215 -3.52 -15.89 12.25
CA HIS A 215 -4.19 -17.05 11.64
C HIS A 215 -3.17 -17.76 10.74
N LEU A 216 -2.53 -18.84 11.21
CA LEU A 216 -1.45 -19.54 10.50
C LEU A 216 -1.94 -20.63 9.53
#